data_AF-A0A4Q6BNM9-F1
#
_entry.id   AF-A0A4Q6BNM9-F1
#
_cell.length_a   1.000
_cell.length_b   1.000
_cell.length_c   1.000
_cell.angle_alpha   90.00
_cell.angle_beta   90.00
_cell.angle_gamma   90.00
#
_symmetry.space_group_name_H-M   'P 1'
#
loop_
_entity.id
_entity.type
_entity.pdbx_description
1 polymer ?
#
loop_
_entity_poly.entity_id
_entity_poly.type
_entity_poly.pdbx_seq_one_letter_code
_entity_poly.pdbx_strand_id
1 'polypeptide(L)'
;MQKRKHDRPLVVIFSQVLEESLRELGSPIEQIEAESIASFIIRAMSGESRDYHVPEHAIDVAVGLDPMPRLAALFHDIVYLQVDGNAGEWVQEFIGPAAITRDHNLNVKAAIELTHDHELLFCASIFGVQNLEKFGVSDGLNEFL
;
A
#
# COMPACT_ATOMS: atom_id res chain seq x y z
N MET A 1 -3.13 35.43 18.88
CA MET A 1 -3.51 34.18 19.58
C MET A 1 -4.30 33.30 18.62
N GLN A 2 -3.64 32.33 17.97
CA GLN A 2 -4.23 31.17 17.27
C GLN A 2 -3.03 30.25 16.91
N LYS A 3 -2.43 29.58 17.91
CA LYS A 3 -2.70 28.19 18.36
C LYS A 3 -2.41 27.13 17.27
N ARG A 4 -1.12 26.80 17.14
CA ARG A 4 -0.54 25.43 17.14
C ARG A 4 -1.52 24.32 16.71
N LYS A 5 -1.61 24.02 15.40
CA LYS A 5 -2.38 22.86 14.90
C LYS A 5 -1.65 21.97 13.87
N HIS A 6 -0.45 22.33 13.44
CA HIS A 6 0.37 21.48 12.57
C HIS A 6 1.72 21.26 13.23
N ASP A 7 1.99 19.98 13.54
CA ASP A 7 3.30 19.33 13.76
C ASP A 7 3.06 18.06 14.60
N ARG A 8 2.03 17.28 14.25
CA ARG A 8 2.05 15.87 14.63
C ARG A 8 2.84 15.16 13.53
N PRO A 9 3.89 14.39 13.88
CA PRO A 9 4.59 13.58 12.89
C PRO A 9 3.58 12.73 12.11
N LEU A 10 3.73 12.61 10.79
CA LEU A 10 2.82 11.82 9.94
C LEU A 10 2.64 10.40 10.49
N VAL A 11 3.70 9.80 11.01
CA VAL A 11 3.68 8.48 11.67
C VAL A 11 2.61 8.42 12.77
N VAL A 12 2.48 9.48 13.59
CA VAL A 12 1.49 9.55 14.67
C VAL A 12 0.07 9.66 14.11
N ILE A 13 -0.12 10.39 13.01
CA ILE A 13 -1.45 10.54 12.39
C ILE A 13 -1.87 9.21 11.77
N PHE A 14 -1.00 8.61 10.97
CA PHE A 14 -1.27 7.31 10.35
C PHE A 14 -1.51 6.22 11.38
N SER A 15 -0.68 6.13 12.43
CA SER A 15 -0.85 5.10 13.45
C SER A 15 -2.17 5.25 14.21
N GLN A 16 -2.59 6.49 14.51
CA GLN A 16 -3.89 6.77 15.13
C GLN A 16 -5.06 6.32 14.24
N VAL A 17 -5.04 6.68 12.95
CA VAL A 17 -6.11 6.32 12.02
C VAL A 17 -6.17 4.79 11.83
N LEU A 18 -5.02 4.12 11.75
CA LEU A 18 -4.93 2.65 11.68
C LEU A 18 -5.51 1.98 12.92
N GLU A 19 -5.06 2.41 14.11
CA GLU A 19 -5.48 1.85 15.39
C GLU A 19 -6.98 2.05 15.61
N GLU A 20 -7.52 3.24 15.32
CA GLU A 20 -8.94 3.55 15.39
C GLU A 20 -9.76 2.66 14.45
N SER A 21 -9.36 2.56 13.19
CA SER A 21 -10.10 1.77 12.19
C SER A 21 -10.14 0.28 12.55
N LEU A 22 -9.01 -0.29 12.95
CA LEU A 22 -8.90 -1.70 13.34
C LEU A 22 -9.66 -2.00 14.64
N ARG A 23 -9.69 -1.05 15.59
CA ARG A 23 -10.51 -1.16 16.79
C ARG A 23 -12.00 -1.14 16.48
N GLU A 24 -12.46 -0.25 15.58
CA GLU A 24 -13.86 -0.19 15.13
C GLU A 24 -14.30 -1.50 14.43
N LEU A 25 -13.37 -2.18 13.74
CA LEU A 25 -13.60 -3.48 13.11
C LEU A 25 -13.52 -4.67 14.09
N GLY A 26 -13.22 -4.44 15.37
CA GLY A 26 -13.11 -5.49 16.38
C GLY A 26 -11.80 -6.27 16.36
N SER A 27 -10.76 -5.75 15.71
CA SER A 27 -9.42 -6.35 15.60
C SER A 27 -8.34 -5.37 16.07
N PRO A 28 -8.33 -4.94 17.34
CA PRO A 28 -7.37 -3.96 17.84
C PRO A 28 -5.92 -4.46 17.72
N ILE A 29 -5.01 -3.52 17.46
CA ILE A 29 -3.56 -3.76 17.40
C ILE A 29 -2.84 -2.91 18.45
N GLU A 30 -1.62 -3.31 18.80
CA GLU A 30 -0.78 -2.54 19.71
C GLU A 30 -0.24 -1.27 19.03
N GLN A 31 -0.03 -0.20 19.79
CA GLN A 31 0.44 1.08 19.25
C GLN A 31 1.77 0.94 18.48
N ILE A 32 2.69 0.10 18.97
CA ILE A 32 3.98 -0.15 18.33
C ILE A 32 3.83 -0.79 16.94
N GLU A 33 2.81 -1.65 16.77
CA GLU A 33 2.49 -2.28 15.50
C GLU A 33 1.88 -1.25 14.54
N ALA A 34 0.95 -0.42 15.04
CA ALA A 34 0.36 0.66 14.26
C ALA A 34 1.41 1.66 13.76
N GLU A 35 2.39 2.03 14.59
CA GLU A 35 3.51 2.91 14.20
C GLU A 35 4.45 2.26 13.17
N SER A 36 4.65 0.94 13.28
CA SER A 36 5.46 0.18 12.32
C SER A 36 4.81 0.16 10.94
N ILE A 37 3.49 -0.11 10.88
CA ILE A 37 2.71 -0.09 9.64
C ILE A 37 2.66 1.33 9.06
N ALA A 38 2.40 2.34 9.90
CA ALA A 38 2.39 3.74 9.50
C ALA A 38 3.73 4.17 8.85
N SER A 39 4.84 3.78 9.47
CA SER A 39 6.18 4.08 8.95
C SER A 39 6.45 3.39 7.61
N PHE A 40 5.95 2.17 7.43
CA PHE A 40 6.01 1.46 6.15
C PHE A 40 5.24 2.21 5.05
N ILE A 41 3.97 2.58 5.30
CA ILE A 41 3.14 3.30 4.32
C ILE A 41 3.80 4.61 3.91
N ILE A 42 4.26 5.40 4.88
CA ILE A 42 4.90 6.70 4.62
C ILE A 42 6.15 6.52 3.75
N ARG A 43 7.00 5.53 4.06
CA ARG A 43 8.20 5.23 3.26
C ARG A 43 7.86 4.78 1.84
N ALA A 44 6.84 3.95 1.68
CA ALA A 44 6.39 3.48 0.36
C ALA A 44 5.85 4.63 -0.50
N MET A 45 5.15 5.59 0.10
CA MET A 45 4.54 6.73 -0.61
C MET A 45 5.48 7.93 -0.81
N SER A 46 6.65 7.94 -0.14
CA SER A 46 7.61 9.07 -0.20
C SER A 46 8.74 8.85 -1.22
N GLY A 47 8.50 8.05 -2.27
CA GLY A 47 9.48 7.83 -3.36
C GLY A 47 9.77 9.11 -4.15
N GLU A 48 11.01 9.27 -4.64
CA GLU A 48 11.45 10.48 -5.35
C GLU A 48 10.64 10.80 -6.61
N SER A 49 9.99 9.81 -7.22
CA SER A 49 9.15 9.96 -8.42
C SER A 49 7.70 10.34 -8.12
N ARG A 50 7.31 10.50 -6.84
CA ARG A 50 5.92 10.69 -6.42
C ARG A 50 5.66 12.13 -6.01
N ASP A 51 5.18 12.93 -6.97
CA ASP A 51 4.86 14.35 -6.74
C ASP A 51 3.42 14.60 -6.23
N TYR A 52 2.49 13.66 -6.47
CA TYR A 52 1.05 13.80 -6.14
C TYR A 52 0.53 12.75 -5.14
N HIS A 53 0.96 11.49 -5.27
CA HIS A 53 0.52 10.37 -4.42
C HIS A 53 1.42 10.27 -3.18
N VAL A 54 1.35 11.31 -2.34
CA VAL A 54 2.13 11.48 -1.10
C VAL A 54 1.32 11.07 0.13
N PRO A 55 1.95 10.76 1.29
CA PRO A 55 1.24 10.26 2.47
C PRO A 55 0.08 11.17 2.93
N GLU A 56 0.20 12.47 2.77
CA GLU A 56 -0.85 13.44 3.09
C GLU A 56 -2.12 13.20 2.27
N HIS A 57 -1.99 12.83 1.00
CA HIS A 57 -3.13 12.53 0.12
C HIS A 57 -3.96 11.36 0.67
N ALA A 58 -3.31 10.28 1.09
CA ALA A 58 -4.00 9.12 1.65
C ALA A 58 -4.79 9.45 2.92
N ILE A 59 -4.29 10.37 3.76
CA ILE A 59 -5.02 10.87 4.93
C ILE A 59 -6.26 11.66 4.49
N ASP A 60 -6.13 12.56 3.52
CA ASP A 60 -7.26 13.36 3.03
C ASP A 60 -8.38 12.49 2.45
N VAL A 61 -8.04 11.42 1.73
CA VAL A 61 -9.01 10.43 1.22
C VAL A 61 -9.67 9.66 2.36
N ALA A 62 -8.94 9.34 3.43
CA ALA A 62 -9.44 8.57 4.57
C ALA A 62 -10.45 9.35 5.44
N VAL A 63 -10.48 10.68 5.38
CA VAL A 63 -11.32 11.50 6.27
C VAL A 63 -12.81 11.22 6.05
N GLY A 64 -13.51 10.88 7.13
CA GLY A 64 -14.95 10.69 7.14
C GLY A 64 -15.44 9.34 6.58
N LEU A 65 -14.52 8.45 6.19
CA LEU A 65 -14.85 7.10 5.74
C LEU A 65 -15.14 6.16 6.92
N ASP A 66 -16.00 5.17 6.65
CA ASP A 66 -16.17 3.98 7.50
C ASP A 66 -14.85 3.22 7.62
N PRO A 67 -14.62 2.45 8.70
CA PRO A 67 -13.29 1.94 9.04
C PRO A 67 -12.67 1.02 7.98
N MET A 68 -13.46 0.24 7.23
CA MET A 68 -12.92 -0.60 6.15
C MET A 68 -12.47 0.24 4.93
N PRO A 69 -13.32 1.12 4.33
CA PRO A 69 -12.85 2.06 3.31
C PRO A 69 -11.73 2.99 3.79
N ARG A 70 -11.71 3.36 5.08
CA ARG A 70 -10.64 4.15 5.69
C ARG A 70 -9.29 3.44 5.59
N LEU A 71 -9.26 2.15 5.94
CA LEU A 71 -8.05 1.33 5.76
C LEU A 71 -7.67 1.21 4.28
N ALA A 72 -8.62 0.97 3.38
CA ALA A 72 -8.32 0.91 1.95
C ALA A 72 -7.66 2.21 1.45
N ALA A 73 -8.17 3.37 1.86
CA ALA A 73 -7.61 4.68 1.52
C ALA A 73 -6.15 4.84 2.00
N LEU A 74 -5.80 4.36 3.19
CA LEU A 74 -4.42 4.44 3.70
C LEU A 74 -3.42 3.61 2.88
N PHE A 75 -3.87 2.55 2.21
CA PHE A 75 -3.01 1.60 1.50
C PHE A 75 -3.07 1.72 -0.02
N HIS A 76 -4.00 2.49 -0.59
CA HIS A 76 -4.34 2.36 -2.01
C HIS A 76 -3.19 2.61 -2.99
N ASP A 77 -2.19 3.42 -2.59
CA ASP A 77 -1.06 3.82 -3.43
C ASP A 77 0.30 3.24 -2.99
N ILE A 78 0.36 2.30 -2.06
CA ILE A 78 1.67 1.84 -1.54
C ILE A 78 2.56 1.20 -2.62
N VAL A 79 1.98 0.71 -3.72
CA VAL A 79 2.69 0.11 -4.86
C VAL A 79 2.28 0.86 -6.12
N TYR A 80 3.20 1.60 -6.73
CA TYR A 80 2.94 2.36 -7.96
C TYR A 80 4.02 2.07 -9.02
N LEU A 81 4.02 0.83 -9.52
CA LEU A 81 5.06 0.33 -10.42
C LEU A 81 5.26 1.19 -11.68
N GLN A 82 4.20 1.81 -12.22
CA GLN A 82 4.33 2.65 -13.41
C GLN A 82 5.06 3.98 -13.14
N VAL A 83 4.98 4.50 -11.90
CA VAL A 83 5.63 5.74 -11.47
C VAL A 83 7.01 5.46 -10.90
N ASP A 84 7.13 4.41 -10.09
CA ASP A 84 8.38 4.03 -9.43
C ASP A 84 9.39 3.38 -10.41
N GLY A 85 8.92 2.88 -11.56
CA GLY A 85 9.74 2.40 -12.68
C GLY A 85 10.40 1.03 -12.46
N ASN A 86 10.26 0.45 -11.26
CA ASN A 86 10.63 -0.93 -10.95
C ASN A 86 9.86 -1.42 -9.71
N ALA A 87 9.80 -2.73 -9.52
CA ALA A 87 9.47 -3.31 -8.23
C ALA A 87 10.72 -3.23 -7.35
N GLY A 88 10.76 -2.27 -6.42
CA GLY A 88 11.89 -2.06 -5.52
C GLY A 88 12.29 -3.33 -4.76
N GLU A 89 13.50 -3.38 -4.20
CA GLU A 89 14.05 -4.56 -3.51
C GLU A 89 13.11 -5.12 -2.42
N TRP A 90 12.38 -4.23 -1.73
CA TRP A 90 11.41 -4.60 -0.71
C TRP A 90 10.26 -5.45 -1.25
N VAL A 91 9.80 -5.24 -2.49
CA VAL A 91 8.73 -6.04 -3.10
C VAL A 91 9.23 -7.47 -3.29
N GLN A 92 10.48 -7.66 -3.69
CA GLN A 92 11.08 -8.97 -3.96
C GLN A 92 11.07 -9.90 -2.75
N GLU A 93 11.14 -9.33 -1.54
CA GLU A 93 11.03 -10.10 -0.30
C GLU A 93 9.67 -10.79 -0.14
N PHE A 94 8.60 -10.19 -0.69
CA PHE A 94 7.23 -10.70 -0.57
C PHE A 94 6.83 -11.62 -1.74
N ILE A 95 7.20 -11.27 -2.96
CA ILE A 95 6.78 -12.01 -4.18
C ILE A 95 7.83 -12.98 -4.71
N GLY A 96 9.04 -12.96 -4.16
CA GLY A 96 10.17 -13.81 -4.55
C GLY A 96 10.94 -13.30 -5.77
N PRO A 97 12.26 -13.58 -5.86
CA PRO A 97 13.13 -13.05 -6.92
C PRO A 97 12.79 -13.58 -8.32
N ALA A 98 12.15 -14.75 -8.41
CA ALA A 98 11.74 -15.35 -9.67
C ALA A 98 10.57 -14.60 -10.35
N ALA A 99 9.85 -13.76 -9.60
CA ALA A 99 8.79 -12.91 -10.11
C ALA A 99 9.32 -11.63 -10.78
N ILE A 100 10.60 -11.30 -10.61
CA ILE A 100 11.22 -10.11 -11.20
C ILE A 100 11.96 -10.49 -12.47
N THR A 101 11.60 -9.85 -13.57
CA THR A 101 12.27 -10.03 -14.86
C THR A 101 13.62 -9.28 -14.88
N ARG A 102 14.48 -9.60 -15.86
CA ARG A 102 15.80 -8.96 -16.00
C ARG A 102 15.75 -7.44 -16.21
N ASP A 103 14.63 -6.94 -16.72
CA ASP A 103 14.33 -5.52 -16.91
C ASP A 103 13.57 -4.90 -15.72
N HIS A 104 13.62 -5.55 -14.55
CA HIS A 104 13.01 -5.11 -13.28
C HIS A 104 11.48 -4.95 -13.32
N ASN A 105 10.82 -5.61 -14.27
CA ASN A 105 9.37 -5.70 -14.32
C ASN A 105 8.87 -6.86 -13.47
N LEU A 106 7.62 -6.74 -13.02
CA LEU A 106 6.93 -7.79 -12.29
C LEU A 106 6.21 -8.74 -13.25
N ASN A 107 6.55 -10.03 -13.19
CA ASN A 107 5.82 -11.12 -13.81
C ASN A 107 4.91 -11.78 -12.76
N VAL A 108 3.63 -11.39 -12.76
CA VAL A 108 2.63 -11.87 -11.78
C VAL A 108 2.37 -13.35 -11.96
N LYS A 109 2.26 -13.83 -13.19
CA LYS A 109 2.07 -15.25 -13.48
C LYS A 109 3.16 -16.10 -12.83
N ALA A 110 4.43 -15.71 -12.99
CA ALA A 110 5.54 -16.38 -12.33
C ALA A 110 5.47 -16.28 -10.80
N ALA A 111 5.10 -15.12 -10.24
CA ALA A 111 4.89 -14.95 -8.80
C ALA A 111 3.83 -15.93 -8.26
N ILE A 112 2.71 -16.05 -8.98
CA ILE A 112 1.54 -16.85 -8.61
C ILE A 112 1.81 -18.35 -8.76
N GLU A 113 2.50 -18.77 -9.82
CA GLU A 113 2.86 -20.18 -10.04
C GLU A 113 3.87 -20.70 -8.99
N LEU A 114 4.64 -19.81 -8.37
CA LEU A 114 5.71 -20.16 -7.43
C LEU A 114 5.34 -19.95 -5.96
N THR A 115 4.32 -19.14 -5.68
CA THR A 115 3.93 -18.81 -4.31
C THR A 115 3.06 -19.89 -3.65
N HIS A 116 3.16 -20.00 -2.33
CA HIS A 116 2.21 -20.73 -1.49
C HIS A 116 1.41 -19.77 -0.59
N ASP A 117 1.58 -18.47 -0.78
CA ASP A 117 0.91 -17.40 -0.05
C ASP A 117 -0.55 -17.29 -0.51
N HIS A 118 -1.49 -17.64 0.36
CA HIS A 118 -2.90 -17.68 0.03
C HIS A 118 -3.49 -16.27 -0.10
N GLU A 119 -2.95 -15.30 0.64
CA GLU A 119 -3.32 -13.90 0.61
C GLU A 119 -2.94 -13.28 -0.74
N LEU A 120 -1.73 -13.57 -1.24
CA LEU A 120 -1.29 -13.14 -2.57
C LEU A 120 -2.16 -13.74 -3.68
N LEU A 121 -2.48 -15.04 -3.60
CA LEU A 121 -3.37 -15.71 -4.55
C LEU A 121 -4.77 -15.08 -4.55
N PHE A 122 -5.30 -14.75 -3.38
CA PHE A 122 -6.60 -14.11 -3.23
C PHE A 122 -6.59 -12.70 -3.80
N CYS A 123 -5.59 -11.88 -3.47
CA CYS A 123 -5.42 -10.55 -4.05
C CYS A 123 -5.34 -10.59 -5.57
N ALA A 124 -4.53 -11.48 -6.15
CA ALA A 124 -4.43 -11.61 -7.60
C ALA A 124 -5.79 -11.95 -8.25
N SER A 125 -6.62 -12.74 -7.57
CA SER A 125 -7.98 -13.08 -8.03
C SER A 125 -8.96 -11.91 -7.97
N ILE A 126 -8.85 -11.04 -6.96
CA ILE A 126 -9.68 -9.83 -6.83
C ILE A 126 -9.40 -8.88 -7.99
N PHE A 127 -8.13 -8.66 -8.31
CA PHE A 127 -7.70 -7.74 -9.36
C PHE A 127 -7.66 -8.37 -10.75
N GLY A 128 -7.90 -9.67 -10.88
CA GLY A 128 -7.92 -10.38 -12.16
C GLY A 128 -6.56 -10.46 -12.86
N VAL A 129 -5.46 -10.40 -12.11
CA VAL A 129 -4.09 -10.26 -12.65
C VAL A 129 -3.31 -11.58 -12.73
N GLN A 130 -3.92 -12.72 -12.36
CA GLN A 130 -3.21 -14.01 -12.23
C GLN A 130 -2.46 -14.49 -13.49
N ASN A 131 -2.83 -14.02 -14.68
CA ASN A 131 -2.22 -14.43 -15.94
C ASN A 131 -1.30 -13.36 -16.55
N LEU A 132 -1.03 -12.26 -15.84
CA LEU A 132 -0.22 -11.17 -16.36
C LEU A 132 1.27 -11.50 -16.28
N GLU A 133 1.94 -11.46 -17.42
CA GLU A 133 3.41 -11.58 -17.50
C GLU A 133 4.10 -10.21 -17.36
N LYS A 134 3.33 -9.11 -17.53
CA LYS A 134 3.75 -7.72 -17.34
C LYS A 134 2.53 -6.85 -17.01
N PHE A 135 2.71 -5.84 -16.17
CA PHE A 135 1.71 -4.79 -15.94
C PHE A 135 1.76 -3.72 -17.04
N GLY A 136 0.60 -3.45 -17.64
CA GLY A 136 0.32 -2.24 -18.40
C GLY A 136 -0.04 -1.06 -17.49
N VAL A 137 -0.34 0.08 -18.11
CA VAL A 137 -0.69 1.32 -17.39
C VAL A 137 -2.05 1.27 -16.70
N SER A 138 -2.93 0.36 -17.11
CA SER A 138 -4.29 0.20 -16.58
C SER A 138 -4.48 -1.07 -15.75
N ASP A 139 -3.44 -1.88 -15.60
CA ASP A 139 -3.52 -3.15 -14.89
C ASP A 139 -3.29 -2.95 -13.39
N GLY A 140 -4.11 -3.60 -12.56
CA GLY A 140 -3.97 -3.54 -11.10
C GLY A 140 -4.30 -2.17 -10.48
N LEU A 141 -4.93 -1.26 -11.22
CA LEU A 141 -5.38 0.03 -10.68
C LEU A 141 -6.46 -0.18 -9.62
N ASN A 142 -6.33 0.56 -8.52
CA ASN A 142 -7.32 0.61 -7.44
C ASN A 142 -8.19 1.89 -7.50
N GLU A 143 -8.18 2.61 -8.62
CA GLU A 143 -8.87 3.90 -8.84
C GLU A 143 -10.41 3.78 -9.00
N PHE A 144 -11.02 2.74 -8.43
CA PHE A 144 -12.48 2.67 -8.30
C PHE A 144 -12.99 3.41 -7.03
N LEU A 145 -12.09 4.10 -6.32
CA LEU A 145 -12.36 4.93 -5.15
C LEU A 145 -12.42 6.42 -5.52
#